data_AF-A0A931YYU4-F1
#
_entry.id   AF-A0A931YYU4-F1
#
_cell.length_a   1.000
_cell.length_b   1.000
_cell.length_c   1.000
_cell.angle_alpha   90.00
_cell.angle_beta   90.00
_cell.angle_gamma   90.00
#
_symmetry.space_group_name_H-M   'P 1'
#
loop_
_entity.id
_entity.type
_entity.pdbx_description
1 polymer ?
#
loop_
_entity_poly.entity_id
_entity_poly.type
_entity_poly.pdbx_seq_one_letter_code
_entity_poly.pdbx_strand_id
1 'polypeptide(L)'
;MSPSKWCARWLAAGSAAVLLLVVAAPARAQQAAPEPPKPFGPDWAMFAGWDVFVKKGCGQCHSVRGVGGKVGPDLARARSAGFFELGAALWNHLPAMGERMRQMGRDRPTLTPVELSNLLAFLFTTQYNDETGDARTGERLFTSKGCVRCHGSTGQGGDGGPPLAVARRANSPVIVAAAMWSHGPQMAAAMKAKGITRPTFTGKELEDVIAFVVGAAPRSDPAETVQTVPGSPEKGEKLFGEKRCATCHTIGGKGGKVGPELGRAHHVSLTQFAATMWNHAPTMWAKLKERGLEVPQLAGQDVADLVAYLYTAHYFDRSAGSASRGAQLVQSKGCLRCHSVRGKGGTVSADFATSTVVGSPASVIAALWNHSRSMEEQAQKQNMKLPTLSGEELADITRYVGSLARRPAARAPAGTKAPSK
;
A
#
# COMPACT_ATOMS: atom_id res chain seq x y z
N MET A 1 -9.30 86.25 71.62
CA MET A 1 -8.41 87.14 70.84
C MET A 1 -7.57 86.28 69.92
N SER A 2 -7.55 86.60 68.61
CA SER A 2 -6.57 86.13 67.62
C SER A 2 -5.14 86.55 68.03
N PRO A 3 -4.03 86.29 67.29
CA PRO A 3 -3.81 85.40 66.14
C PRO A 3 -2.45 84.63 66.19
N SER A 4 -2.22 83.78 65.18
CA SER A 4 -0.96 83.61 64.41
C SER A 4 0.42 83.44 65.10
N LYS A 5 1.19 82.41 64.69
CA LYS A 5 2.35 82.49 63.78
C LYS A 5 3.32 81.30 63.91
N TRP A 6 3.68 80.74 62.76
CA TRP A 6 5.04 80.39 62.31
C TRP A 6 5.77 79.11 62.77
N CYS A 7 6.51 78.59 61.78
CA CYS A 7 7.78 77.85 61.83
C CYS A 7 7.79 76.30 61.83
N ALA A 8 8.25 75.81 60.67
CA ALA A 8 9.49 75.03 60.51
C ALA A 8 9.49 73.50 60.72
N ARG A 9 9.72 72.84 59.59
CA ARG A 9 10.81 71.87 59.32
C ARG A 9 10.83 70.51 60.03
N TRP A 10 10.69 69.49 59.16
CA TRP A 10 11.45 68.23 59.03
C TRP A 10 10.97 66.96 59.74
N LEU A 11 11.13 65.86 58.96
CA LEU A 11 11.18 64.43 59.28
C LEU A 11 9.85 63.69 59.49
N ALA A 12 9.47 62.90 58.48
CA ALA A 12 9.47 61.44 58.60
C ALA A 12 9.17 60.80 57.25
N ALA A 13 10.13 60.02 56.74
CA ALA A 13 9.92 59.07 55.68
C ALA A 13 8.98 57.96 56.20
N GLY A 14 7.78 57.87 55.63
CA GLY A 14 6.82 56.81 55.87
C GLY A 14 6.65 55.98 54.59
N SER A 15 7.31 54.83 54.56
CA SER A 15 7.17 53.81 53.52
C SER A 15 5.73 53.28 53.47
N ALA A 16 4.94 53.72 52.51
CA ALA A 16 3.67 53.08 52.17
C ALA A 16 3.93 51.99 51.12
N ALA A 17 4.00 50.74 51.59
CA ALA A 17 4.06 49.55 50.75
C ALA A 17 2.80 49.46 49.88
N VAL A 18 2.97 49.66 48.57
CA VAL A 18 1.95 49.37 47.56
C VAL A 18 1.86 47.85 47.43
N LEU A 19 0.80 47.25 47.99
CA LEU A 19 0.40 45.87 47.71
C LEU A 19 -0.08 45.79 46.25
N LEU A 20 0.82 45.37 45.36
CA LEU A 20 0.45 44.89 44.02
C LEU A 20 -0.21 43.51 44.17
N LEU A 21 -1.54 43.50 44.23
CA LEU A 21 -2.38 42.32 44.03
C LEU A 21 -2.19 41.83 42.58
N VAL A 22 -1.23 40.93 42.38
CA VAL A 22 -1.13 40.13 41.15
C VAL A 22 -2.30 39.16 41.15
N VAL A 23 -3.38 39.52 40.45
CA VAL A 23 -4.44 38.58 40.10
C VAL A 23 -3.85 37.64 39.04
N ALA A 24 -3.27 36.54 39.50
CA ALA A 24 -2.90 35.43 38.64
C ALA A 24 -4.19 34.80 38.11
N ALA A 25 -4.64 35.23 36.93
CA ALA A 25 -5.64 34.49 36.18
C ALA A 25 -5.09 33.06 35.98
N PRO A 26 -5.83 32.00 36.31
CA PRO A 26 -5.38 30.66 35.98
C PRO A 26 -5.33 30.61 34.46
N ALA A 27 -4.13 30.45 33.90
CA ALA A 27 -3.95 30.11 32.50
C ALA A 27 -4.74 28.82 32.29
N ARG A 28 -5.94 28.96 31.72
CA ARG A 28 -6.73 27.83 31.25
C ARG A 28 -5.89 27.25 30.12
N ALA A 29 -5.05 26.25 30.44
CA ALA A 29 -4.39 25.45 29.44
C ALA A 29 -5.51 24.97 28.52
N GLN A 30 -5.52 25.48 27.29
CA GLN A 30 -6.34 24.89 26.24
C GLN A 30 -5.88 23.45 26.16
N GLN A 31 -6.65 22.54 26.77
CA GLN A 31 -6.53 21.14 26.45
C GLN A 31 -6.75 21.07 24.94
N ALA A 32 -5.67 20.84 24.21
CA ALA A 32 -5.76 20.49 22.81
C ALA A 32 -6.82 19.39 22.73
N ALA A 33 -7.79 19.57 21.82
CA ALA A 33 -8.78 18.53 21.57
C ALA A 33 -8.02 17.19 21.40
N PRO A 34 -8.47 16.09 22.02
CA PRO A 34 -7.80 14.81 21.84
C PRO A 34 -7.74 14.52 20.34
N GLU A 35 -6.52 14.41 19.79
CA GLU A 35 -6.36 14.03 18.39
C GLU A 35 -7.11 12.71 18.17
N PRO A 36 -7.91 12.59 17.10
CA PRO A 36 -8.53 11.32 16.78
C PRO A 36 -7.43 10.26 16.65
N PRO A 37 -7.62 9.04 17.22
CA PRO A 37 -6.59 8.01 17.17
C PRO A 37 -6.24 7.74 15.71
N LYS A 38 -4.97 7.93 15.36
CA LYS A 38 -4.45 7.74 14.00
C LYS A 38 -4.60 6.26 13.62
N PRO A 39 -5.38 5.91 12.59
CA PRO A 39 -5.50 4.53 12.15
C PRO A 39 -4.29 4.15 11.28
N PHE A 40 -3.42 3.31 11.85
CA PHE A 40 -2.54 2.32 11.22
C PHE A 40 -1.43 2.75 10.22
N GLY A 41 -0.18 2.36 10.53
CA GLY A 41 0.88 2.03 9.55
C GLY A 41 1.74 3.18 9.00
N PRO A 42 2.93 2.89 8.42
CA PRO A 42 4.02 3.86 8.26
C PRO A 42 3.62 5.07 7.42
N ASP A 43 3.97 6.25 7.92
CA ASP A 43 3.28 7.54 7.69
C ASP A 43 3.11 8.01 6.24
N TRP A 44 3.83 7.47 5.26
CA TRP A 44 3.97 8.14 3.96
C TRP A 44 3.00 7.66 2.87
N ALA A 45 2.59 6.39 2.83
CA ALA A 45 1.78 5.86 1.70
C ALA A 45 0.28 5.85 1.98
N MET A 46 -0.13 5.44 3.19
CA MET A 46 -1.55 5.29 3.53
C MET A 46 -2.20 6.65 3.81
N PHE A 47 -1.54 7.54 4.56
CA PHE A 47 -2.07 8.87 4.83
C PHE A 47 -1.98 9.78 3.60
N ALA A 48 -0.83 9.87 2.93
CA ALA A 48 -0.69 10.78 1.80
C ALA A 48 -1.58 10.37 0.63
N GLY A 49 -1.72 9.07 0.35
CA GLY A 49 -2.59 8.59 -0.73
C GLY A 49 -4.09 8.69 -0.39
N TRP A 50 -4.48 8.37 0.85
CA TRP A 50 -5.85 8.60 1.33
C TRP A 50 -6.21 10.09 1.31
N ASP A 51 -5.30 10.96 1.75
CA ASP A 51 -5.48 12.41 1.73
C ASP A 51 -5.73 12.92 0.32
N VAL A 52 -4.95 12.45 -0.67
CA VAL A 52 -5.21 12.74 -2.08
C VAL A 52 -6.58 12.21 -2.51
N PHE A 53 -6.92 10.96 -2.19
CA PHE A 53 -8.21 10.35 -2.54
C PHE A 53 -9.41 11.14 -2.00
N VAL A 54 -9.33 11.64 -0.77
CA VAL A 54 -10.38 12.44 -0.12
C VAL A 54 -10.38 13.87 -0.64
N LYS A 55 -9.24 14.58 -0.59
CA LYS A 55 -9.15 16.00 -0.97
C LYS A 55 -9.41 16.24 -2.45
N LYS A 56 -9.02 15.31 -3.33
CA LYS A 56 -9.34 15.37 -4.77
C LYS A 56 -10.76 14.88 -5.08
N GLY A 57 -11.53 14.48 -4.07
CA GLY A 57 -12.95 14.14 -4.20
C GLY A 57 -13.24 12.76 -4.80
N CYS A 58 -12.24 11.88 -4.95
CA CYS A 58 -12.41 10.55 -5.51
C CYS A 58 -13.41 9.71 -4.68
N GLY A 59 -13.33 9.83 -3.35
CA GLY A 59 -14.22 9.14 -2.40
C GLY A 59 -15.69 9.57 -2.43
N GLN A 60 -16.03 10.64 -3.13
CA GLN A 60 -17.42 11.07 -3.29
C GLN A 60 -18.19 10.21 -4.31
N CYS A 61 -17.46 9.55 -5.22
CA CYS A 61 -18.03 8.63 -6.21
C CYS A 61 -17.67 7.18 -5.92
N HIS A 62 -16.42 6.92 -5.53
CA HIS A 62 -15.91 5.59 -5.26
C HIS A 62 -15.94 5.27 -3.77
N SER A 63 -16.26 4.01 -3.45
CA SER A 63 -16.09 3.51 -2.09
C SER A 63 -14.79 2.75 -1.95
N VAL A 64 -14.30 2.65 -0.73
CA VAL A 64 -13.22 1.75 -0.31
C VAL A 64 -13.78 0.92 0.83
N ARG A 65 -13.98 -0.37 0.59
CA ARG A 65 -14.59 -1.31 1.55
C ARG A 65 -15.95 -0.83 2.06
N GLY A 66 -16.80 -0.40 1.14
CA GLY A 66 -18.15 0.10 1.42
C GLY A 66 -18.22 1.51 2.02
N VAL A 67 -17.09 2.17 2.30
CA VAL A 67 -17.04 3.54 2.80
C VAL A 67 -16.80 4.51 1.64
N GLY A 68 -17.69 5.49 1.45
CA GLY A 68 -17.61 6.49 0.38
C GLY A 68 -18.79 6.43 -0.59
N GLY A 69 -18.60 6.98 -1.78
CA GLY A 69 -19.61 7.04 -2.83
C GLY A 69 -19.94 5.67 -3.43
N LYS A 70 -21.14 5.57 -4.00
CA LYS A 70 -21.64 4.36 -4.69
C LYS A 70 -21.90 4.57 -6.18
N VAL A 71 -21.41 5.67 -6.74
CA VAL A 71 -21.54 5.98 -8.18
C VAL A 71 -20.58 5.11 -8.98
N GLY A 72 -19.34 5.01 -8.51
CA GLY A 72 -18.32 4.12 -9.04
C GLY A 72 -18.22 2.83 -8.21
N PRO A 73 -17.46 1.83 -8.70
CA PRO A 73 -17.23 0.60 -7.96
C PRO A 73 -16.44 0.83 -6.67
N ASP A 74 -16.55 -0.14 -5.74
CA ASP A 74 -15.67 -0.24 -4.58
C ASP A 74 -14.24 -0.57 -5.04
N LEU A 75 -13.31 0.36 -4.87
CA LEU A 75 -11.95 0.24 -5.36
C LEU A 75 -11.11 -0.76 -4.58
N ALA A 76 -11.53 -1.18 -3.38
CA ALA A 76 -10.89 -2.30 -2.69
C ALA A 76 -11.19 -3.66 -3.39
N ARG A 77 -12.22 -3.71 -4.25
CA ARG A 77 -12.61 -4.90 -5.00
C ARG A 77 -12.18 -4.87 -6.47
N ALA A 78 -11.77 -3.70 -6.95
CA ALA A 78 -11.29 -3.50 -8.31
C ALA A 78 -9.84 -4.01 -8.43
N ARG A 79 -9.69 -5.34 -8.55
CA ARG A 79 -8.38 -6.00 -8.67
C ARG A 79 -7.58 -5.42 -9.84
N SER A 80 -6.41 -4.85 -9.56
CA SER A 80 -5.49 -4.33 -10.58
C SER A 80 -4.05 -4.66 -10.24
N ALA A 81 -3.25 -5.01 -11.26
CA ALA A 81 -1.95 -5.66 -11.10
C ALA A 81 -0.76 -4.69 -11.25
N GLY A 82 -0.59 -3.77 -10.29
CA GLY A 82 0.61 -2.92 -10.22
C GLY A 82 0.43 -1.51 -10.76
N PHE A 83 1.51 -0.73 -10.77
CA PHE A 83 1.47 0.71 -11.01
C PHE A 83 0.96 1.08 -12.42
N PHE A 84 1.45 0.41 -13.46
CA PHE A 84 1.08 0.73 -14.83
C PHE A 84 -0.32 0.23 -15.18
N GLU A 85 -0.75 -0.88 -14.60
CA GLU A 85 -2.09 -1.45 -14.74
C GLU A 85 -3.13 -0.53 -14.09
N LEU A 86 -2.83 0.01 -12.91
CA LEU A 86 -3.64 1.06 -12.29
C LEU A 86 -3.67 2.34 -13.13
N GLY A 87 -2.53 2.78 -13.66
CA GLY A 87 -2.46 3.93 -14.56
C GLY A 87 -3.27 3.75 -15.84
N ALA A 88 -3.20 2.57 -16.45
CA ALA A 88 -3.93 2.20 -17.65
C ALA A 88 -5.43 2.09 -17.37
N ALA A 89 -5.83 1.49 -16.24
CA ALA A 89 -7.22 1.46 -15.79
C ALA A 89 -7.77 2.87 -15.60
N LEU A 90 -6.99 3.77 -14.98
CA LEU A 90 -7.36 5.18 -14.80
C LEU A 90 -7.57 5.87 -16.15
N TRP A 91 -6.64 5.69 -17.10
CA TRP A 91 -6.71 6.24 -18.45
C TRP A 91 -7.93 5.72 -19.23
N ASN A 92 -8.18 4.41 -19.19
CA ASN A 92 -9.28 3.79 -19.91
C ASN A 92 -10.65 4.18 -19.32
N HIS A 93 -10.71 4.41 -18.01
CA HIS A 93 -11.94 4.82 -17.31
C HIS A 93 -12.20 6.34 -17.39
N LEU A 94 -11.21 7.13 -17.81
CA LEU A 94 -11.20 8.59 -17.77
C LEU A 94 -12.33 9.28 -18.56
N PRO A 95 -12.71 8.81 -19.76
CA PRO A 95 -13.85 9.37 -20.49
C PRO A 95 -15.17 9.25 -19.73
N ALA A 96 -15.44 8.07 -19.16
CA ALA A 96 -16.65 7.81 -18.37
C ALA A 96 -16.68 8.62 -17.08
N MET A 97 -15.55 8.69 -16.36
CA MET A 97 -15.42 9.57 -15.19
C MET A 97 -15.64 11.04 -15.55
N GLY A 98 -15.06 11.50 -16.67
CA GLY A 98 -15.19 12.87 -17.15
C GLY A 98 -16.63 13.26 -17.46
N GLU A 99 -17.34 12.39 -18.17
CA GLU A 99 -18.75 12.60 -18.46
C GLU A 99 -19.57 12.68 -17.17
N ARG A 100 -19.35 11.75 -16.24
CA ARG A 100 -20.07 11.75 -14.97
C ARG A 100 -19.76 12.97 -14.11
N MET A 101 -18.50 13.41 -14.06
CA MET A 101 -18.09 14.65 -13.38
C MET A 101 -18.83 15.87 -13.95
N ARG A 102 -18.90 16.00 -15.29
CA ARG A 102 -19.64 17.09 -15.95
C ARG A 102 -21.12 17.07 -15.63
N GLN A 103 -21.77 15.90 -15.67
CA GLN A 103 -23.19 15.75 -15.31
C GLN A 103 -23.47 16.17 -13.85
N MET A 104 -22.49 16.00 -12.97
CA MET A 104 -22.60 16.39 -11.55
C MET A 104 -22.10 17.81 -11.28
N GLY A 105 -21.77 18.60 -12.32
CA GLY A 105 -21.27 19.96 -12.18
C GLY A 105 -19.91 20.04 -11.48
N ARG A 106 -19.06 19.04 -11.68
CA ARG A 106 -17.74 18.94 -11.04
C ARG A 106 -16.62 19.02 -12.05
N ASP A 107 -15.61 19.81 -11.70
CA ASP A 107 -14.37 19.85 -12.45
C ASP A 107 -13.46 18.69 -12.08
N ARG A 108 -12.72 18.20 -13.08
CA ARG A 108 -11.70 17.17 -12.88
C ARG A 108 -10.55 17.78 -12.08
N PRO A 109 -10.18 17.22 -10.92
CA PRO A 109 -9.08 17.75 -10.12
C PRO A 109 -7.75 17.55 -10.84
N THR A 110 -6.77 18.41 -10.60
CA THR A 110 -5.39 18.17 -11.07
C THR A 110 -4.63 17.28 -10.09
N LEU A 111 -3.72 16.46 -10.62
CA LEU A 111 -2.82 15.60 -9.85
C LEU A 111 -1.37 15.94 -10.19
N THR A 112 -0.57 16.28 -9.18
CA THR A 112 0.88 16.31 -9.33
C THR A 112 1.43 14.87 -9.47
N PRO A 113 2.66 14.68 -9.99
CA PRO A 113 3.25 13.35 -10.07
C PRO A 113 3.36 12.65 -8.70
N VAL A 114 3.60 13.41 -7.63
CA VAL A 114 3.68 12.88 -6.25
C VAL A 114 2.29 12.48 -5.75
N GLU A 115 1.28 13.34 -5.92
CA GLU A 115 -0.10 13.02 -5.55
C GLU A 115 -0.61 11.79 -6.28
N LEU A 116 -0.32 11.67 -7.58
CA LEU A 116 -0.69 10.49 -8.35
C LEU A 116 0.01 9.24 -7.82
N SER A 117 1.33 9.31 -7.58
CA SER A 117 2.08 8.16 -7.04
C SER A 117 1.50 7.68 -5.71
N ASN A 118 1.17 8.62 -4.82
CA ASN A 118 0.54 8.34 -3.54
C ASN A 118 -0.87 7.76 -3.71
N LEU A 119 -1.67 8.31 -4.63
CA LEU A 119 -3.00 7.79 -4.93
C LEU A 119 -2.95 6.36 -5.46
N LEU A 120 -2.09 6.08 -6.46
CA LEU A 120 -1.97 4.72 -7.01
C LEU A 120 -1.42 3.74 -5.97
N ALA A 121 -0.51 4.18 -5.10
CA ALA A 121 0.00 3.35 -4.01
C ALA A 121 -1.11 3.03 -3.01
N PHE A 122 -1.91 4.04 -2.63
CA PHE A 122 -3.08 3.82 -1.79
C PHE A 122 -4.05 2.82 -2.43
N LEU A 123 -4.47 3.02 -3.68
CA LEU A 123 -5.37 2.11 -4.40
C LEU A 123 -4.79 0.69 -4.58
N PHE A 124 -3.47 0.57 -4.68
CA PHE A 124 -2.81 -0.73 -4.68
C PHE A 124 -2.90 -1.39 -3.30
N THR A 125 -2.67 -0.65 -2.22
CA THR A 125 -2.74 -1.18 -0.85
C THR A 125 -4.15 -1.41 -0.33
N THR A 126 -5.20 -0.77 -0.86
CA THR A 126 -6.58 -1.06 -0.44
C THR A 126 -6.99 -2.51 -0.75
N GLN A 127 -6.33 -3.12 -1.74
CA GLN A 127 -6.48 -4.52 -2.14
C GLN A 127 -5.67 -5.50 -1.25
N TYR A 128 -4.85 -5.00 -0.32
CA TYR A 128 -3.93 -5.81 0.50
C TYR A 128 -4.62 -6.64 1.60
N ASN A 129 -5.64 -6.08 2.28
CA ASN A 129 -6.28 -6.79 3.39
C ASN A 129 -7.33 -7.79 2.90
N ASP A 130 -7.46 -8.90 3.64
CA ASP A 130 -8.44 -9.96 3.39
C ASP A 130 -9.90 -9.44 3.42
N GLU A 131 -10.77 -10.14 2.68
CA GLU A 131 -12.20 -10.05 2.89
C GLU A 131 -12.57 -10.69 4.24
N THR A 132 -13.62 -10.20 4.90
CA THR A 132 -14.11 -10.79 6.15
C THR A 132 -14.60 -12.22 5.93
N GLY A 133 -14.11 -13.18 6.72
CA GLY A 133 -14.59 -14.57 6.71
C GLY A 133 -15.94 -14.75 7.40
N ASP A 134 -16.63 -15.85 7.10
CA ASP A 134 -17.88 -16.28 7.72
C ASP A 134 -17.59 -17.29 8.85
N ALA A 135 -17.78 -16.86 10.10
CA ALA A 135 -17.54 -17.69 11.28
C ALA A 135 -18.40 -18.97 11.34
N ARG A 136 -19.61 -18.98 10.80
CA ARG A 136 -20.44 -20.21 10.78
C ARG A 136 -19.89 -21.21 9.78
N THR A 137 -19.44 -20.72 8.63
CA THR A 137 -18.76 -21.56 7.65
C THR A 137 -17.43 -22.06 8.21
N GLY A 138 -16.70 -21.19 8.91
CA GLY A 138 -15.49 -21.52 9.64
C GLY A 138 -15.65 -22.63 10.66
N GLU A 139 -16.73 -22.61 11.46
CA GLU A 139 -17.03 -23.66 12.44
C GLU A 139 -17.21 -25.04 11.79
N ARG A 140 -17.96 -25.09 10.68
CA ARG A 140 -18.14 -26.33 9.90
C ARG A 140 -16.82 -26.82 9.32
N LEU A 141 -16.01 -25.91 8.79
CA LEU A 141 -14.68 -26.24 8.25
C LEU A 141 -13.73 -26.71 9.36
N PHE A 142 -13.73 -26.06 10.53
CA PHE A 142 -12.91 -26.42 11.67
C PHE A 142 -13.22 -27.83 12.19
N THR A 143 -14.49 -28.22 12.16
CA THR A 143 -14.93 -29.57 12.50
C THR A 143 -14.57 -30.58 11.40
N SER A 144 -14.99 -30.33 10.16
CA SER A 144 -14.82 -31.26 9.03
C SER A 144 -13.37 -31.49 8.62
N LYS A 145 -12.51 -30.47 8.75
CA LYS A 145 -11.05 -30.58 8.54
C LYS A 145 -10.31 -31.17 9.75
N GLY A 146 -11.04 -31.54 10.81
CA GLY A 146 -10.52 -32.31 11.94
C GLY A 146 -9.77 -31.50 12.99
N CYS A 147 -9.79 -30.16 12.93
CA CYS A 147 -9.08 -29.28 13.88
C CYS A 147 -9.57 -29.50 15.33
N VAL A 148 -10.88 -29.78 15.48
CA VAL A 148 -11.53 -30.07 16.77
C VAL A 148 -10.92 -31.27 17.51
N ARG A 149 -10.28 -32.20 16.79
CA ARG A 149 -9.70 -33.43 17.38
C ARG A 149 -8.51 -33.15 18.31
N CYS A 150 -7.87 -31.99 18.17
CA CYS A 150 -6.74 -31.59 19.00
C CYS A 150 -6.99 -30.25 19.71
N HIS A 151 -7.64 -29.29 19.04
CA HIS A 151 -7.87 -27.95 19.57
C HIS A 151 -9.21 -27.79 20.31
N GLY A 152 -10.03 -28.84 20.39
CA GLY A 152 -11.36 -28.80 21.02
C GLY A 152 -12.41 -28.09 20.16
N SER A 153 -13.70 -28.30 20.46
CA SER A 153 -14.84 -27.84 19.65
C SER A 153 -14.90 -26.32 19.44
N THR A 154 -14.42 -25.53 20.39
CA THR A 154 -14.41 -24.06 20.30
C THR A 154 -13.00 -23.51 20.11
N GLY A 155 -11.96 -24.34 20.04
CA GLY A 155 -10.56 -23.91 20.06
C GLY A 155 -10.01 -23.69 21.49
N GLN A 156 -10.63 -24.31 22.49
CA GLN A 156 -10.26 -24.20 23.91
C GLN A 156 -9.00 -25.02 24.27
N GLY A 157 -8.50 -25.84 23.35
CA GLY A 157 -7.40 -26.79 23.58
C GLY A 157 -7.89 -28.18 23.97
N GLY A 158 -6.98 -29.15 24.02
CA GLY A 158 -7.30 -30.54 24.37
C GLY A 158 -6.13 -31.50 24.17
N ASP A 159 -6.42 -32.80 24.09
CA ASP A 159 -5.43 -33.87 23.91
C ASP A 159 -4.72 -33.80 22.54
N GLY A 160 -3.63 -33.03 22.50
CA GLY A 160 -2.71 -32.93 21.38
C GLY A 160 -2.62 -31.54 20.73
N GLY A 161 -3.37 -30.54 21.20
CA GLY A 161 -3.32 -29.18 20.66
C GLY A 161 -3.47 -28.09 21.72
N PRO A 162 -2.65 -27.02 21.68
CA PRO A 162 -2.77 -25.91 22.63
C PRO A 162 -4.11 -25.16 22.43
N PRO A 163 -4.58 -24.45 23.47
CA PRO A 163 -5.68 -23.50 23.35
C PRO A 163 -5.37 -22.44 22.29
N LEU A 164 -6.34 -22.13 21.44
CA LEU A 164 -6.21 -21.07 20.42
C LEU A 164 -6.54 -19.68 20.98
N ALA A 165 -6.71 -19.55 22.31
CA ALA A 165 -7.07 -18.31 23.00
C ALA A 165 -6.14 -17.12 22.67
N VAL A 166 -4.84 -17.36 22.48
CA VAL A 166 -3.86 -16.33 22.09
C VAL A 166 -4.13 -15.80 20.68
N ALA A 167 -4.49 -16.68 19.74
CA ALA A 167 -4.97 -16.28 18.42
C ALA A 167 -6.30 -15.51 18.49
N ARG A 168 -7.16 -15.80 19.46
CA ARG A 168 -8.41 -15.06 19.68
C ARG A 168 -8.18 -13.64 20.19
N ARG A 169 -7.26 -13.44 21.15
CA ARG A 169 -6.91 -12.10 21.69
C ARG A 169 -6.24 -11.20 20.66
N ALA A 170 -5.46 -11.80 19.76
CA ALA A 170 -4.78 -11.08 18.70
C ALA A 170 -5.72 -10.49 17.64
N ASN A 171 -6.90 -11.09 17.42
CA ASN A 171 -7.85 -10.72 16.35
C ASN A 171 -7.18 -10.44 14.99
N SER A 172 -6.10 -11.15 14.68
CA SER A 172 -5.24 -10.86 13.54
C SER A 172 -4.96 -12.13 12.74
N PRO A 173 -5.46 -12.22 11.48
CA PRO A 173 -5.16 -13.32 10.57
C PRO A 173 -3.65 -13.56 10.39
N VAL A 174 -2.84 -12.50 10.52
CA VAL A 174 -1.37 -12.57 10.43
C VAL A 174 -0.77 -13.37 11.58
N ILE A 175 -1.27 -13.18 12.80
CA ILE A 175 -0.78 -13.91 13.97
C ILE A 175 -1.17 -15.39 13.86
N VAL A 176 -2.37 -15.69 13.36
CA VAL A 176 -2.78 -17.08 13.09
C VAL A 176 -1.88 -17.70 12.03
N ALA A 177 -1.61 -16.99 10.93
CA ALA A 177 -0.73 -17.45 9.86
C ALA A 177 0.69 -17.76 10.36
N ALA A 178 1.28 -16.86 11.14
CA ALA A 178 2.61 -17.03 11.71
C ALA A 178 2.66 -18.23 12.68
N ALA A 179 1.63 -18.37 13.52
CA ALA A 179 1.52 -19.51 14.43
C ALA A 179 1.40 -20.83 13.65
N MET A 180 0.54 -20.90 12.62
CA MET A 180 0.37 -22.08 11.79
C MET A 180 1.65 -22.48 11.05
N TRP A 181 2.44 -21.51 10.58
CA TRP A 181 3.74 -21.77 9.97
C TRP A 181 4.74 -22.34 10.98
N SER A 182 4.94 -21.64 12.08
CA SER A 182 5.96 -21.95 13.08
C SER A 182 5.65 -23.24 13.84
N HIS A 183 4.37 -23.55 14.08
CA HIS A 183 3.91 -24.81 14.70
C HIS A 183 3.61 -25.94 13.69
N GLY A 184 3.72 -25.66 12.39
CA GLY A 184 3.35 -26.58 11.32
C GLY A 184 4.07 -27.93 11.39
N PRO A 185 5.40 -28.00 11.61
CA PRO A 185 6.12 -29.27 11.72
C PRO A 185 5.62 -30.14 12.88
N GLN A 186 5.35 -29.55 14.04
CA GLN A 186 4.84 -30.25 15.23
C GLN A 186 3.42 -30.75 14.98
N MET A 187 2.56 -29.91 14.38
CA MET A 187 1.21 -30.31 13.97
C MET A 187 1.27 -31.48 12.97
N ALA A 188 2.16 -31.42 11.98
CA ALA A 188 2.30 -32.49 10.99
C ALA A 188 2.78 -33.81 11.62
N ALA A 189 3.72 -33.75 12.57
CA ALA A 189 4.17 -34.93 13.32
C ALA A 189 3.04 -35.55 14.15
N ALA A 190 2.28 -34.72 14.89
CA ALA A 190 1.14 -35.15 15.68
C ALA A 190 0.01 -35.74 14.80
N MET A 191 -0.30 -35.09 13.68
CA MET A 191 -1.26 -35.59 12.69
C MET A 191 -0.84 -36.96 12.17
N LYS A 192 0.43 -37.13 11.77
CA LYS A 192 0.98 -38.42 11.31
C LYS A 192 0.85 -39.49 12.40
N ALA A 193 1.23 -39.17 13.63
CA ALA A 193 1.15 -40.11 14.75
C ALA A 193 -0.28 -40.56 15.07
N LYS A 194 -1.28 -39.67 14.88
CA LYS A 194 -2.70 -39.95 15.11
C LYS A 194 -3.46 -40.40 13.85
N GLY A 195 -2.77 -40.68 12.74
CA GLY A 195 -3.39 -41.09 11.47
C GLY A 195 -4.33 -40.05 10.87
N ILE A 196 -4.09 -38.76 11.13
CA ILE A 196 -4.89 -37.64 10.63
C ILE A 196 -4.30 -37.16 9.31
N THR A 197 -5.10 -37.16 8.25
CA THR A 197 -4.71 -36.52 6.98
C THR A 197 -4.62 -35.01 7.19
N ARG A 198 -3.48 -34.43 6.85
CA ARG A 198 -3.26 -32.99 6.94
C ARG A 198 -4.25 -32.25 6.03
N PRO A 199 -5.09 -31.34 6.55
CA PRO A 199 -6.07 -30.64 5.74
C PRO A 199 -5.39 -29.63 4.81
N THR A 200 -6.04 -29.31 3.70
CA THR A 200 -5.69 -28.20 2.81
C THR A 200 -6.77 -27.14 2.83
N PHE A 201 -6.39 -25.90 2.48
CA PHE A 201 -7.32 -24.78 2.33
C PHE A 201 -7.43 -24.35 0.87
N THR A 202 -8.63 -24.00 0.46
CA THR A 202 -8.97 -23.51 -0.88
C THR A 202 -9.91 -22.31 -0.76
N GLY A 203 -9.92 -21.42 -1.75
CA GLY A 203 -10.81 -20.26 -1.75
C GLY A 203 -10.70 -19.44 -0.46
N LYS A 204 -11.82 -19.31 0.27
CA LYS A 204 -11.97 -18.57 1.53
C LYS A 204 -11.89 -19.44 2.79
N GLU A 205 -11.56 -20.73 2.66
CA GLU A 205 -11.71 -21.66 3.76
C GLU A 205 -10.85 -21.30 4.98
N LEU A 206 -9.66 -20.73 4.77
CA LEU A 206 -8.81 -20.33 5.89
C LEU A 206 -9.33 -19.03 6.54
N GLU A 207 -9.81 -18.08 5.74
CA GLU A 207 -10.45 -16.84 6.20
C GLU A 207 -11.65 -17.14 7.10
N ASP A 208 -12.50 -18.09 6.67
CA ASP A 208 -13.67 -18.52 7.42
C ASP A 208 -13.25 -19.21 8.73
N VAL A 209 -12.27 -20.11 8.69
CA VAL A 209 -11.74 -20.77 9.90
C VAL A 209 -11.13 -19.77 10.88
N ILE A 210 -10.39 -18.77 10.39
CA ILE A 210 -9.85 -17.69 11.22
C ILE A 210 -11.00 -16.87 11.83
N ALA A 211 -12.02 -16.53 11.04
CA ALA A 211 -13.20 -15.81 11.53
C ALA A 211 -13.93 -16.58 12.64
N PHE A 212 -14.02 -17.90 12.55
CA PHE A 212 -14.56 -18.73 13.62
C PHE A 212 -13.68 -18.73 14.86
N VAL A 213 -12.39 -19.07 14.71
CA VAL A 213 -11.45 -19.19 15.83
C VAL A 213 -11.36 -17.88 16.59
N VAL A 214 -11.32 -16.75 15.88
CA VAL A 214 -11.23 -15.42 16.45
C VAL A 214 -12.58 -14.92 16.99
N GLY A 215 -13.69 -15.23 16.30
CA GLY A 215 -15.04 -14.76 16.66
C GLY A 215 -15.74 -15.54 17.77
N ALA A 216 -15.24 -16.73 18.16
CA ALA A 216 -15.85 -17.59 19.18
C ALA A 216 -15.65 -17.12 20.65
N ALA A 217 -15.42 -15.83 20.92
CA ALA A 217 -15.27 -15.27 22.26
C ALA A 217 -16.05 -13.94 22.41
N PRO A 218 -16.63 -13.65 23.59
CA PRO A 218 -17.10 -12.29 23.91
C PRO A 218 -15.96 -11.28 23.78
N ARG A 219 -16.27 -10.08 23.27
CA ARG A 219 -15.33 -8.96 23.25
C ARG A 219 -15.00 -8.56 24.69
N SER A 220 -13.87 -9.02 25.21
CA SER A 220 -13.22 -8.35 26.35
C SER A 220 -12.48 -7.12 25.80
N ASP A 221 -12.73 -5.97 26.42
CA ASP A 221 -12.08 -4.65 26.29
C ASP A 221 -11.28 -4.35 24.98
N PRO A 222 -11.67 -3.36 24.15
CA PRO A 222 -10.93 -2.96 22.94
C PRO A 222 -9.43 -2.68 23.14
N ALA A 223 -9.01 -2.43 24.38
CA ALA A 223 -7.64 -2.10 24.78
C ALA A 223 -6.64 -3.27 24.72
N GLU A 224 -7.08 -4.53 24.60
CA GLU A 224 -6.18 -5.71 24.65
C GLU A 224 -5.97 -6.40 23.28
N THR A 225 -6.28 -5.71 22.17
CA THR A 225 -5.93 -6.20 20.84
C THR A 225 -4.44 -6.01 20.59
N VAL A 226 -3.70 -7.10 20.37
CA VAL A 226 -2.33 -7.00 19.83
C VAL A 226 -2.45 -6.49 18.40
N GLN A 227 -2.30 -5.17 18.26
CA GLN A 227 -2.33 -4.46 17.00
C GLN A 227 -1.17 -4.96 16.13
N THR A 228 -1.46 -5.83 15.15
CA THR A 228 -0.47 -6.11 14.11
C THR A 228 -0.30 -4.86 13.26
N VAL A 229 0.89 -4.26 13.32
CA VAL A 229 1.26 -3.11 12.50
C VAL A 229 1.31 -3.56 11.04
N PRO A 230 0.84 -2.75 10.07
CA PRO A 230 1.04 -3.01 8.66
C PRO A 230 2.51 -3.33 8.36
N GLY A 231 2.75 -4.34 7.52
CA GLY A 231 4.10 -4.78 7.20
C GLY A 231 4.91 -3.70 6.47
N SER A 232 6.22 -3.70 6.66
CA SER A 232 7.17 -2.89 5.87
C SER A 232 7.79 -3.73 4.75
N PRO A 233 7.62 -3.34 3.47
CA PRO A 233 8.30 -4.00 2.36
C PRO A 233 9.82 -4.08 2.51
N GLU A 234 10.45 -3.03 3.02
CA GLU A 234 11.91 -2.97 3.18
C GLU A 234 12.40 -3.96 4.23
N LYS A 235 11.68 -4.07 5.36
CA LYS A 235 11.95 -5.10 6.35
C LYS A 235 11.67 -6.49 5.80
N GLY A 236 10.60 -6.64 5.02
CA GLY A 236 10.25 -7.90 4.36
C GLY A 236 11.31 -8.37 3.38
N GLU A 237 11.90 -7.47 2.58
CA GLU A 237 13.01 -7.78 1.68
C GLU A 237 14.22 -8.30 2.44
N LYS A 238 14.59 -7.61 3.53
CA LYS A 238 15.68 -8.03 4.42
C LYS A 238 15.41 -9.41 5.03
N LEU A 239 14.21 -9.60 5.58
CA LEU A 239 13.76 -10.88 6.14
C LEU A 239 13.76 -12.00 5.10
N PHE A 240 13.38 -11.72 3.86
CA PHE A 240 13.35 -12.71 2.77
C PHE A 240 14.75 -13.27 2.48
N GLY A 241 15.78 -12.42 2.56
CA GLY A 241 17.18 -12.84 2.50
C GLY A 241 17.66 -13.57 3.76
N GLU A 242 17.42 -12.98 4.94
CA GLU A 242 17.88 -13.50 6.24
C GLU A 242 17.28 -14.88 6.58
N LYS A 243 15.99 -15.08 6.28
CA LYS A 243 15.30 -16.36 6.44
C LYS A 243 15.58 -17.32 5.28
N ARG A 244 16.51 -16.98 4.38
CA ARG A 244 17.00 -17.78 3.25
C ARG A 244 15.96 -18.14 2.20
N CYS A 245 14.81 -17.47 2.16
CA CYS A 245 13.74 -17.70 1.18
C CYS A 245 14.26 -17.54 -0.27
N ALA A 246 15.13 -16.55 -0.49
CA ALA A 246 15.76 -16.26 -1.78
C ALA A 246 16.64 -17.39 -2.33
N THR A 247 17.04 -18.36 -1.50
CA THR A 247 17.83 -19.53 -1.93
C THR A 247 17.03 -20.44 -2.85
N CYS A 248 15.71 -20.49 -2.66
CA CYS A 248 14.81 -21.36 -3.41
C CYS A 248 13.88 -20.60 -4.33
N HIS A 249 13.40 -19.42 -3.90
CA HIS A 249 12.41 -18.65 -4.63
C HIS A 249 13.03 -17.48 -5.40
N THR A 250 12.44 -17.18 -6.56
CA THR A 250 12.77 -16.02 -7.37
C THR A 250 11.75 -14.91 -7.14
N ILE A 251 12.20 -13.66 -7.12
CA ILE A 251 11.37 -12.45 -7.20
C ILE A 251 11.93 -11.55 -8.30
N GLY A 252 11.13 -11.24 -9.32
CA GLY A 252 11.55 -10.35 -10.40
C GLY A 252 12.82 -10.83 -11.12
N GLY A 253 12.99 -12.15 -11.27
CA GLY A 253 14.15 -12.77 -11.90
C GLY A 253 15.39 -12.92 -11.02
N LYS A 254 15.36 -12.49 -9.75
CA LYS A 254 16.47 -12.65 -8.79
C LYS A 254 16.15 -13.72 -7.74
N GLY A 255 17.11 -14.59 -7.45
CA GLY A 255 17.00 -15.66 -6.45
C GLY A 255 17.13 -17.07 -7.04
N GLY A 256 16.70 -18.07 -6.27
CA GLY A 256 16.73 -19.48 -6.65
C GLY A 256 15.57 -19.89 -7.55
N LYS A 257 15.74 -20.99 -8.29
CA LYS A 257 14.73 -21.56 -9.21
C LYS A 257 14.16 -22.90 -8.75
N VAL A 258 14.25 -23.19 -7.44
CA VAL A 258 13.79 -24.46 -6.86
C VAL A 258 12.29 -24.40 -6.57
N GLY A 259 11.85 -23.29 -5.98
CA GLY A 259 10.45 -22.97 -5.74
C GLY A 259 9.87 -22.07 -6.83
N PRO A 260 8.54 -21.88 -6.83
CA PRO A 260 7.88 -20.96 -7.76
C PRO A 260 8.35 -19.51 -7.57
N GLU A 261 8.18 -18.70 -8.61
CA GLU A 261 8.36 -17.24 -8.53
C GLU A 261 7.23 -16.65 -7.66
N LEU A 262 7.57 -15.85 -6.65
CA LEU A 262 6.65 -15.42 -5.58
C LEU A 262 6.03 -14.03 -5.79
N GLY A 263 5.99 -13.61 -7.03
CA GLY A 263 5.87 -12.24 -7.38
C GLY A 263 4.83 -11.96 -8.46
N ARG A 264 5.05 -12.46 -9.67
CA ARG A 264 4.20 -12.14 -10.83
C ARG A 264 2.78 -12.71 -10.72
N ALA A 265 2.57 -13.73 -9.90
CA ALA A 265 1.36 -14.57 -9.94
C ALA A 265 0.46 -14.46 -8.70
N HIS A 266 0.76 -13.57 -7.74
CA HIS A 266 0.15 -13.66 -6.43
C HIS A 266 -0.28 -12.29 -5.88
N HIS A 267 -1.44 -11.80 -6.34
CA HIS A 267 -2.28 -10.90 -5.53
C HIS A 267 -2.86 -11.69 -4.35
N VAL A 268 -1.97 -12.16 -3.47
CA VAL A 268 -2.35 -12.93 -2.29
C VAL A 268 -2.57 -11.94 -1.17
N SER A 269 -3.79 -11.93 -0.66
CA SER A 269 -4.06 -11.31 0.62
C SER A 269 -3.33 -12.08 1.75
N LEU A 270 -3.24 -11.49 2.94
CA LEU A 270 -2.50 -12.09 4.07
C LEU A 270 -2.95 -13.53 4.37
N THR A 271 -4.26 -13.80 4.34
CA THR A 271 -4.79 -15.14 4.61
C THR A 271 -4.59 -16.09 3.43
N GLN A 272 -4.66 -15.61 2.19
CA GLN A 272 -4.34 -16.43 1.01
C GLN A 272 -2.87 -16.83 1.00
N PHE A 273 -1.97 -15.93 1.41
CA PHE A 273 -0.57 -16.26 1.62
C PHE A 273 -0.44 -17.35 2.68
N ALA A 274 -1.12 -17.22 3.82
CA ALA A 274 -1.11 -18.21 4.89
C ALA A 274 -1.63 -19.59 4.43
N ALA A 275 -2.72 -19.63 3.67
CA ALA A 275 -3.28 -20.85 3.10
C ALA A 275 -2.33 -21.51 2.11
N THR A 276 -1.71 -20.72 1.24
CA THR A 276 -0.73 -21.19 0.25
C THR A 276 0.51 -21.75 0.96
N MET A 277 1.04 -21.01 1.95
CA MET A 277 2.15 -21.45 2.77
C MET A 277 1.82 -22.73 3.52
N TRP A 278 0.64 -22.84 4.14
CA TRP A 278 0.19 -24.06 4.78
C TRP A 278 0.18 -25.23 3.79
N ASN A 279 -0.50 -25.10 2.66
CA ASN A 279 -0.59 -26.18 1.67
C ASN A 279 0.80 -26.59 1.15
N HIS A 280 1.68 -25.62 0.89
CA HIS A 280 3.01 -25.85 0.32
C HIS A 280 4.08 -26.27 1.35
N ALA A 281 3.83 -26.07 2.64
CA ALA A 281 4.81 -26.28 3.72
C ALA A 281 5.51 -27.66 3.70
N PRO A 282 4.84 -28.81 3.50
CA PRO A 282 5.50 -30.11 3.50
C PRO A 282 6.56 -30.23 2.41
N THR A 283 6.28 -29.66 1.22
CA THR A 283 7.23 -29.61 0.12
C THR A 283 8.44 -28.74 0.46
N MET A 284 8.19 -27.58 1.08
CA MET A 284 9.28 -26.70 1.54
C MET A 284 10.13 -27.37 2.61
N TRP A 285 9.54 -28.00 3.62
CA TRP A 285 10.27 -28.68 4.69
C TRP A 285 11.11 -29.85 4.17
N ALA A 286 10.57 -30.64 3.23
CA ALA A 286 11.33 -31.70 2.57
C ALA A 286 12.57 -31.15 1.87
N LYS A 287 12.42 -30.06 1.10
CA LYS A 287 13.54 -29.41 0.39
C LYS A 287 14.53 -28.72 1.31
N LEU A 288 14.07 -28.14 2.42
CA LEU A 288 14.93 -27.59 3.47
C LEU A 288 15.77 -28.71 4.09
N LYS A 289 15.15 -29.83 4.47
CA LYS A 289 15.83 -31.01 5.03
C LYS A 289 16.86 -31.59 4.06
N GLU A 290 16.51 -31.77 2.79
CA GLU A 290 17.42 -32.25 1.73
C GLU A 290 18.68 -31.37 1.60
N ARG A 291 18.57 -30.08 1.95
CA ARG A 291 19.64 -29.08 1.84
C ARG A 291 20.34 -28.78 3.15
N GLY A 292 20.02 -29.51 4.22
CA GLY A 292 20.57 -29.26 5.57
C GLY A 292 20.18 -27.89 6.13
N LEU A 293 19.02 -27.37 5.73
CA LEU A 293 18.47 -26.11 6.21
C LEU A 293 17.39 -26.37 7.26
N GLU A 294 17.40 -25.59 8.34
CA GLU A 294 16.34 -25.60 9.33
C GLU A 294 15.09 -24.85 8.85
N VAL A 295 13.93 -25.20 9.41
CA VAL A 295 12.68 -24.49 9.13
C VAL A 295 12.72 -23.11 9.81
N PRO A 296 12.65 -22.00 9.05
CA PRO A 296 12.74 -20.68 9.65
C PRO A 296 11.51 -20.40 10.51
N GLN A 297 11.75 -19.95 11.74
CA GLN A 297 10.70 -19.43 12.62
C GLN A 297 10.29 -18.03 12.16
N LEU A 298 8.99 -17.79 12.08
CA LEU A 298 8.41 -16.51 11.69
C LEU A 298 7.51 -15.99 12.81
N ALA A 299 7.78 -14.77 13.26
CA ALA A 299 6.87 -14.03 14.14
C ALA A 299 5.69 -13.44 13.33
N GLY A 300 4.65 -12.97 14.03
CA GLY A 300 3.52 -12.28 13.39
C GLY A 300 3.96 -11.09 12.51
N GLN A 301 4.87 -10.25 13.02
CA GLN A 301 5.39 -9.12 12.26
C GLN A 301 6.27 -9.57 11.08
N ASP A 302 7.04 -10.65 11.21
CA ASP A 302 7.83 -11.19 10.09
C ASP A 302 6.92 -11.56 8.91
N VAL A 303 5.78 -12.19 9.19
CA VAL A 303 4.79 -12.54 8.17
C VAL A 303 4.17 -11.30 7.55
N ALA A 304 3.79 -10.29 8.35
CA ALA A 304 3.29 -9.03 7.82
C ALA A 304 4.29 -8.35 6.89
N ASP A 305 5.56 -8.25 7.30
CA ASP A 305 6.64 -7.62 6.54
C ASP A 305 6.94 -8.40 5.25
N LEU A 306 7.04 -9.73 5.31
CA LEU A 306 7.26 -10.59 4.14
C LEU A 306 6.11 -10.48 3.13
N VAL A 307 4.86 -10.50 3.59
CA VAL A 307 3.71 -10.35 2.69
C VAL A 307 3.66 -8.95 2.09
N ALA A 308 3.98 -7.90 2.85
CA ALA A 308 4.09 -6.54 2.31
C ALA A 308 5.18 -6.45 1.22
N TYR A 309 6.33 -7.10 1.42
CA TYR A 309 7.39 -7.16 0.42
C TYR A 309 6.94 -7.91 -0.84
N LEU A 310 6.40 -9.13 -0.71
CA LEU A 310 5.95 -9.92 -1.85
C LEU A 310 4.83 -9.21 -2.63
N TYR A 311 3.91 -8.57 -1.91
CA TYR A 311 2.81 -7.80 -2.48
C TYR A 311 3.32 -6.60 -3.27
N THR A 312 4.29 -5.85 -2.72
CA THR A 312 4.83 -4.65 -3.38
C THR A 312 5.93 -4.92 -4.40
N ALA A 313 6.49 -6.12 -4.44
CA ALA A 313 7.55 -6.49 -5.39
C ALA A 313 7.14 -6.32 -6.86
N HIS A 314 5.83 -6.27 -7.15
CA HIS A 314 5.27 -6.10 -8.51
C HIS A 314 4.61 -4.75 -8.69
N TYR A 315 4.57 -3.93 -7.65
CA TYR A 315 4.01 -2.59 -7.75
C TYR A 315 4.82 -1.76 -8.75
N PHE A 316 6.16 -1.81 -8.67
CA PHE A 316 7.05 -1.22 -9.65
C PHE A 316 7.99 -2.27 -10.25
N ASP A 317 7.58 -2.94 -11.32
CA ASP A 317 8.53 -3.67 -12.15
C ASP A 317 9.45 -2.66 -12.86
N ARG A 318 10.65 -2.44 -12.30
CA ARG A 318 11.64 -1.50 -12.85
C ARG A 318 12.21 -1.96 -14.20
N SER A 319 12.00 -3.22 -14.56
CA SER A 319 12.31 -3.77 -15.87
C SER A 319 11.13 -3.65 -16.86
N ALA A 320 9.98 -3.14 -16.40
CA ALA A 320 8.82 -2.99 -17.26
C ALA A 320 9.07 -1.97 -18.37
N GLY A 321 8.59 -2.33 -19.55
CA GLY A 321 8.61 -1.50 -20.72
C GLY A 321 9.81 -1.75 -21.63
N SER A 322 9.60 -1.53 -22.93
CA SER A 322 10.60 -1.47 -23.98
C SER A 322 10.48 -0.15 -24.71
N ALA A 323 11.57 0.62 -24.77
CA ALA A 323 11.58 1.89 -25.49
C ALA A 323 11.29 1.70 -26.99
N SER A 324 11.70 0.59 -27.60
CA SER A 324 11.43 0.32 -29.02
C SER A 324 9.94 0.04 -29.26
N ARG A 325 9.31 -0.77 -28.40
CA ARG A 325 7.85 -0.99 -28.47
C ARG A 325 7.09 0.28 -28.16
N GLY A 326 7.52 1.06 -27.16
CA GLY A 326 6.93 2.35 -26.85
C GLY A 326 6.97 3.34 -28.02
N ALA A 327 8.08 3.37 -28.76
CA ALA A 327 8.20 4.17 -29.99
C ALA A 327 7.18 3.76 -31.05
N GLN A 328 6.97 2.46 -31.25
CA GLN A 328 5.96 1.93 -32.17
C GLN A 328 4.55 2.26 -31.68
N LEU A 329 4.29 2.12 -30.38
CA LEU A 329 2.99 2.36 -29.76
C LEU A 329 2.55 3.82 -29.86
N VAL A 330 3.43 4.81 -29.62
CA VAL A 330 3.02 6.22 -29.78
C VAL A 330 2.59 6.56 -31.20
N GLN A 331 3.13 5.85 -32.20
CA GLN A 331 2.71 6.00 -33.59
C GLN A 331 1.42 5.23 -33.88
N SER A 332 1.37 3.93 -33.56
CA SER A 332 0.24 3.04 -33.90
C SER A 332 -1.03 3.34 -33.11
N LYS A 333 -0.90 3.84 -31.87
CA LYS A 333 -2.03 4.31 -31.04
C LYS A 333 -2.46 5.73 -31.39
N GLY A 334 -1.84 6.36 -32.40
CA GLY A 334 -2.24 7.66 -32.93
C GLY A 334 -1.85 8.87 -32.08
N CYS A 335 -1.00 8.72 -31.06
CA CYS A 335 -0.54 9.84 -30.23
C CYS A 335 0.15 10.92 -31.08
N LEU A 336 0.90 10.50 -32.11
CA LEU A 336 1.60 11.39 -33.03
C LEU A 336 0.70 12.16 -34.01
N ARG A 337 -0.63 11.97 -33.99
CA ARG A 337 -1.56 12.85 -34.73
C ARG A 337 -1.62 14.24 -34.13
N CYS A 338 -1.47 14.33 -32.80
CA CYS A 338 -1.49 15.60 -32.07
C CYS A 338 -0.11 15.97 -31.54
N HIS A 339 0.64 14.99 -31.04
CA HIS A 339 1.98 15.18 -30.51
C HIS A 339 3.05 15.01 -31.58
N SER A 340 4.25 15.49 -31.29
CA SER A 340 5.45 15.26 -32.09
C SER A 340 6.56 14.64 -31.26
N VAL A 341 7.56 14.07 -31.95
CA VAL A 341 8.84 13.67 -31.38
C VAL A 341 9.94 14.29 -32.21
N ARG A 342 10.74 15.18 -31.61
CA ARG A 342 11.83 15.90 -32.29
C ARG A 342 11.36 16.57 -33.59
N GLY A 343 10.23 17.28 -33.51
CA GLY A 343 9.59 18.00 -34.61
C GLY A 343 8.85 17.14 -35.62
N LYS A 344 8.79 15.81 -35.45
CA LYS A 344 8.07 14.90 -36.35
C LYS A 344 6.76 14.44 -35.73
N GLY A 345 5.64 14.69 -36.41
CA GLY A 345 4.29 14.33 -35.95
C GLY A 345 3.33 15.52 -36.04
N GLY A 346 2.33 15.52 -35.18
CA GLY A 346 1.35 16.59 -35.06
C GLY A 346 1.92 17.86 -34.42
N THR A 347 1.28 18.99 -34.72
CA THR A 347 1.63 20.33 -34.22
C THR A 347 0.61 20.86 -33.21
N VAL A 348 -0.40 20.05 -32.86
CA VAL A 348 -1.51 20.44 -31.98
C VAL A 348 -1.09 20.46 -30.52
N SER A 349 -0.18 19.57 -30.11
CA SER A 349 0.27 19.43 -28.73
C SER A 349 1.79 19.34 -28.64
N ALA A 350 2.30 19.28 -27.41
CA ALA A 350 3.72 19.34 -27.10
C ALA A 350 4.53 18.20 -27.75
N ASP A 351 5.78 18.52 -28.11
CA ASP A 351 6.79 17.55 -28.51
C ASP A 351 7.28 16.76 -27.28
N PHE A 352 7.19 15.43 -27.33
CA PHE A 352 7.60 14.57 -26.22
C PHE A 352 9.10 14.68 -25.89
N ALA A 353 9.96 15.03 -26.85
CA ALA A 353 11.40 15.15 -26.64
C ALA A 353 11.82 16.46 -25.97
N THR A 354 10.97 17.48 -25.99
CA THR A 354 11.24 18.78 -25.34
C THR A 354 10.33 19.07 -24.15
N SER A 355 9.37 18.18 -23.87
CA SER A 355 8.43 18.35 -22.77
C SER A 355 9.12 18.22 -21.42
N THR A 356 8.88 19.21 -20.55
CA THR A 356 9.36 19.21 -19.15
C THR A 356 8.40 18.49 -18.20
N VAL A 357 7.22 18.07 -18.69
CA VAL A 357 6.14 17.46 -17.90
C VAL A 357 6.33 15.95 -17.73
N VAL A 358 7.06 15.31 -18.65
CA VAL A 358 7.18 13.83 -18.76
C VAL A 358 8.58 13.35 -18.39
N GLY A 359 8.95 13.47 -17.11
CA GLY A 359 10.25 13.05 -16.56
C GLY A 359 10.23 11.74 -15.76
N SER A 360 9.06 11.21 -15.40
CA SER A 360 8.92 9.96 -14.65
C SER A 360 7.65 9.21 -15.03
N PRO A 361 7.52 7.91 -14.69
CA PRO A 361 6.28 7.17 -14.89
C PRO A 361 5.05 7.85 -14.28
N ALA A 362 5.18 8.34 -13.06
CA ALA A 362 4.10 9.08 -12.41
C ALA A 362 3.78 10.39 -13.12
N SER A 363 4.78 11.09 -13.67
CA SER A 363 4.52 12.34 -14.37
C SER A 363 3.84 12.11 -15.74
N VAL A 364 4.13 10.99 -16.43
CA VAL A 364 3.42 10.59 -17.64
C VAL A 364 1.94 10.32 -17.35
N ILE A 365 1.64 9.49 -16.34
CA ILE A 365 0.25 9.16 -16.00
C ILE A 365 -0.49 10.41 -15.45
N ALA A 366 0.21 11.28 -14.71
CA ALA A 366 -0.36 12.55 -14.25
C ALA A 366 -0.67 13.48 -15.42
N ALA A 367 0.20 13.52 -16.44
CA ALA A 367 -0.04 14.29 -17.66
C ALA A 367 -1.25 13.74 -18.43
N LEU A 368 -1.36 12.41 -18.57
CA LEU A 368 -2.53 11.78 -19.17
C LEU A 368 -3.82 12.19 -18.44
N TRP A 369 -3.80 12.20 -17.10
CA TRP A 369 -4.92 12.63 -16.29
C TRP A 369 -5.23 14.12 -16.44
N ASN A 370 -4.25 15.00 -16.25
CA ASN A 370 -4.44 16.45 -16.26
C ASN A 370 -4.81 16.99 -17.65
N HIS A 371 -4.24 16.40 -18.72
CA HIS A 371 -4.47 16.84 -20.09
C HIS A 371 -5.66 16.15 -20.77
N SER A 372 -6.25 15.13 -20.13
CA SER A 372 -7.32 14.29 -20.68
C SER A 372 -8.50 15.05 -21.28
N ARG A 373 -9.01 16.10 -20.64
CA ARG A 373 -10.14 16.89 -21.15
C ARG A 373 -9.82 17.50 -22.51
N SER A 374 -8.64 18.11 -22.64
CA SER A 374 -8.19 18.70 -23.90
C SER A 374 -7.96 17.62 -24.96
N MET A 375 -7.42 16.45 -24.58
CA MET A 375 -7.28 15.31 -25.48
C MET A 375 -8.64 14.79 -25.96
N GLU A 376 -9.64 14.67 -25.08
CA GLU A 376 -11.02 14.27 -25.43
C GLU A 376 -11.63 15.25 -26.45
N GLU A 377 -11.54 16.56 -26.18
CA GLU A 377 -12.09 17.61 -27.04
C GLU A 377 -11.40 17.65 -28.42
N GLN A 378 -10.07 17.53 -28.47
CA GLN A 378 -9.33 17.48 -29.73
C GLN A 378 -9.60 16.19 -30.50
N ALA A 379 -9.74 15.06 -29.79
CA ALA A 379 -10.09 13.79 -30.41
C ALA A 379 -11.47 13.86 -31.10
N GLN A 380 -12.46 14.47 -30.43
CA GLN A 380 -13.77 14.72 -31.02
C GLN A 380 -13.69 15.61 -32.27
N LYS A 381 -12.95 16.73 -32.20
CA LYS A 381 -12.75 17.63 -33.36
C LYS A 381 -12.11 16.94 -34.56
N GLN A 382 -11.24 15.97 -34.31
CA GLN A 382 -10.54 15.21 -35.37
C GLN A 382 -11.25 13.90 -35.74
N ASN A 383 -12.49 13.69 -35.28
CA ASN A 383 -13.27 12.47 -35.46
C ASN A 383 -12.46 11.20 -35.15
N MET A 384 -11.71 11.23 -34.04
CA MET A 384 -10.88 10.13 -33.58
C MET A 384 -11.29 9.69 -32.18
N LYS A 385 -11.07 8.41 -31.87
CA LYS A 385 -11.21 7.89 -30.52
C LYS A 385 -9.84 7.87 -29.85
N LEU A 386 -9.79 8.24 -28.58
CA LEU A 386 -8.57 8.05 -27.78
C LEU A 386 -8.31 6.55 -27.62
N PRO A 387 -7.03 6.12 -27.70
CA PRO A 387 -6.68 4.71 -27.61
C PRO A 387 -6.89 4.17 -26.20
N THR A 388 -7.25 2.90 -26.06
CA THR A 388 -7.09 2.19 -24.79
C THR A 388 -5.66 1.67 -24.65
N LEU A 389 -5.19 1.59 -23.41
CA LEU A 389 -3.85 1.10 -23.07
C LEU A 389 -3.94 -0.08 -22.12
N SER A 390 -3.10 -1.10 -22.30
CA SER A 390 -2.77 -2.07 -21.26
C SER A 390 -1.71 -1.52 -20.30
N GLY A 391 -1.49 -2.18 -19.16
CA GLY A 391 -0.39 -1.86 -18.26
C GLY A 391 0.97 -1.96 -18.95
N GLU A 392 1.20 -3.04 -19.71
CA GLU A 392 2.44 -3.21 -20.48
C GLU A 392 2.63 -2.11 -21.54
N GLU A 393 1.57 -1.75 -22.28
CA GLU A 393 1.65 -0.68 -23.28
C GLU A 393 1.96 0.68 -22.63
N LEU A 394 1.38 0.96 -21.47
CA LEU A 394 1.67 2.18 -20.73
C LEU A 394 3.10 2.20 -20.18
N ALA A 395 3.63 1.05 -19.74
CA ALA A 395 5.02 0.90 -19.34
C ALA A 395 5.99 1.13 -20.52
N ASP A 396 5.70 0.54 -21.68
CA ASP A 396 6.46 0.72 -22.93
C ASP A 396 6.49 2.20 -23.34
N ILE A 397 5.32 2.85 -23.41
CA ILE A 397 5.18 4.27 -23.77
C ILE A 397 5.95 5.16 -22.80
N THR A 398 5.77 4.93 -21.50
CA THR A 398 6.48 5.67 -20.45
C THR A 398 7.99 5.55 -20.59
N ARG A 399 8.49 4.33 -20.84
CA ARG A 399 9.92 4.09 -21.01
C ARG A 399 10.47 4.77 -22.25
N TYR A 400 9.73 4.76 -23.36
CA TYR A 400 10.10 5.48 -24.56
C TYR A 400 10.14 7.00 -24.32
N VAL A 401 9.05 7.59 -23.81
CA VAL A 401 8.97 9.04 -23.57
C VAL A 401 10.07 9.49 -22.60
N GLY A 402 10.31 8.74 -21.53
CA GLY A 402 11.41 9.02 -20.59
C GLY A 402 12.79 8.93 -21.23
N SER A 403 12.98 8.09 -22.27
CA SER A 403 14.25 8.01 -23.01
C SER A 403 14.50 9.20 -23.94
N LEU A 404 13.47 10.00 -24.23
CA LEU A 404 13.59 11.18 -25.10
C LEU A 404 14.15 12.40 -24.35
N ALA A 405 14.10 12.41 -23.02
CA ALA A 405 14.67 13.48 -22.20
C ALA A 405 16.17 13.65 -22.50
N ARG A 406 16.63 14.91 -22.62
CA ARG A 406 18.02 15.24 -22.97
C ARG A 406 19.00 14.55 -22.00
N ARG A 407 19.85 13.66 -22.51
CA ARG A 407 21.11 13.32 -21.82
C ARG A 407 21.92 14.61 -21.67
N PRO A 408 22.47 14.93 -20.49
CA PRO A 408 23.47 15.98 -20.38
C PRO A 408 24.58 15.67 -21.39
N ALA A 409 24.96 16.66 -22.21
CA ALA A 409 26.11 16.50 -23.09
C ALA A 409 27.29 16.08 -22.22
N ALA A 410 27.94 14.97 -22.59
CA ALA A 410 29.18 14.56 -21.94
C ALA A 410 30.12 15.78 -21.96
N ARG A 411 30.58 16.22 -20.79
CA ARG A 411 31.60 17.26 -20.70
C ARG A 411 32.75 16.83 -21.61
N ALA A 412 33.06 17.62 -22.62
CA ALA A 412 34.24 17.41 -23.43
C ALA A 412 35.44 17.31 -22.48
N PRO A 413 36.36 16.34 -22.67
CA PRO A 413 37.55 16.26 -21.85
C PRO A 413 38.28 17.59 -21.95
N ALA A 414 38.62 18.18 -20.80
CA ALA A 414 39.35 19.43 -20.73
C ALA A 414 40.60 19.29 -21.60
N GLY A 415 40.70 20.14 -22.64
CA GLY A 415 41.81 20.13 -23.56
C GLY A 415 43.12 20.19 -22.81
N THR A 416 43.97 19.19 -23.03
CA THR A 416 45.36 19.20 -22.61
C THR A 416 46.01 20.42 -23.26
N LYS A 417 46.37 21.42 -22.43
CA LYS A 417 47.26 22.50 -22.86
C LYS A 417 48.57 21.88 -23.30
N ALA A 418 48.95 22.09 -24.56
CA ALA A 418 50.30 21.83 -25.04
C ALA A 418 51.30 22.74 -24.29
N PRO A 419 52.50 22.25 -23.95
CA PRO A 419 53.50 23.08 -23.31
C PRO A 419 54.09 24.06 -24.33
N SER A 420 53.99 25.35 -24.05
CA SER A 420 54.76 26.39 -24.74
C SER A 420 56.22 26.34 -24.28
N LYS A 421 57.13 26.39 -25.25
CA LYS A 421 58.59 26.51 -25.08
C LYS A 421 58.98 27.73 -24.26
#